data_AF-A0AAN8XSE1-F1
#
_entry.id   AF-A0AAN8XSE1-F1
#
_cell.length_a   1.000
_cell.length_b   1.000
_cell.length_c   1.000
_cell.angle_alpha   90.00
_cell.angle_beta   90.00
_cell.angle_gamma   90.00
#
_symmetry.space_group_name_H-M   'P 1'
#
loop_
_entity.id
_entity.type
_entity.pdbx_description
1 polymer ?
#
loop_
_entity_poly.entity_id
_entity_poly.type
_entity_poly.pdbx_seq_one_letter_code
_entity_poly.pdbx_strand_id
1 'polypeptide(L)' 'KSTWIPYLPIKEVFTSPLYLTYDGSLTEPPCEETVTWIVLNKPGYITAHQVSNTP' A
#
# COMPACT_ATOMS: atom_id res chain seq x y z
N LYS A 1 8.37 -18.69 -5.79
CA LYS A 1 9.41 -18.22 -6.73
C LYS A 1 9.84 -16.84 -6.28
N SER A 2 11.13 -16.58 -6.10
CA SER A 2 11.64 -15.24 -5.75
C SER A 2 12.19 -14.57 -7.01
N THR A 3 11.82 -13.31 -7.24
CA THR A 3 12.31 -12.49 -8.35
C THR A 3 12.85 -11.18 -7.78
N TRP A 4 14.08 -10.82 -8.17
CA TRP A 4 14.73 -9.60 -7.71
C TRP A 4 14.21 -8.38 -8.48
N ILE A 5 13.83 -7.33 -7.74
CA ILE A 5 13.47 -6.03 -8.30
C ILE A 5 14.61 -5.06 -7.96
N PRO A 6 15.47 -4.68 -8.93
CA PRO A 6 16.68 -3.90 -8.66
C PRO A 6 16.39 -2.45 -8.27
N TYR A 7 15.24 -1.92 -8.67
CA TYR A 7 14.82 -0.57 -8.34
C TYR A 7 13.29 -0.51 -8.26
N LEU A 8 12.79 -0.06 -7.10
CA LEU A 8 11.38 0.22 -6.88
C LEU A 8 11.26 1.65 -6.34
N PRO A 9 10.80 2.62 -7.15
CA PRO A 9 10.66 4.00 -6.70
C PRO A 9 9.42 4.15 -5.82
N ILE A 10 9.47 3.63 -4.59
CA ILE A 10 8.34 3.65 -3.65
C ILE A 10 7.81 5.08 -3.43
N LYS A 11 8.69 6.08 -3.46
CA LYS A 11 8.32 7.50 -3.32
C LYS A 11 7.36 7.98 -4.41
N GLU A 12 7.46 7.44 -5.62
CA GLU A 12 6.60 7.84 -6.75
C GLU A 12 5.18 7.27 -6.62
N VAL A 13 5.01 6.20 -5.83
CA VAL A 13 3.69 5.63 -5.55
C VAL A 13 2.89 6.53 -4.59
N PHE A 14 3.56 7.30 -3.74
CA PHE A 14 2.90 8.18 -2.79
C PHE A 14 2.41 9.46 -3.47
N THR A 15 1.08 9.60 -3.58
CA THR A 15 0.44 10.71 -4.31
C THR A 15 0.21 11.96 -3.45
N SER A 16 0.29 11.86 -2.11
CA SER A 16 -0.01 12.97 -1.20
C SER A 16 0.81 12.89 0.09
N PRO A 17 1.28 14.04 0.64
CA PRO A 17 1.87 14.09 1.98
C PRO A 17 0.82 14.12 3.10
N LEU A 18 -0.46 14.38 2.78
CA LEU A 18 -1.57 14.39 3.74
C LEU A 18 -2.12 12.97 3.93
N TYR A 19 -2.32 12.59 5.18
CA TYR A 19 -2.83 11.27 5.58
C TYR A 19 -3.76 11.38 6.79
N LEU A 20 -4.62 10.38 6.95
CA LEU A 20 -5.35 10.08 8.18
C LEU A 20 -4.60 8.97 8.93
N THR A 21 -4.56 9.03 10.25
CA THR A 21 -3.92 8.00 11.08
C THR A 21 -4.84 7.54 12.20
N TYR A 22 -4.77 6.26 12.54
CA TYR A 22 -5.49 5.66 13.66
C TYR A 22 -4.80 4.38 14.15
N ASP A 23 -4.97 4.06 15.43
CA ASP A 23 -4.55 2.78 15.99
C ASP A 23 -5.60 1.70 15.69
N GLY A 24 -5.15 0.54 15.24
CA GLY A 24 -5.99 -0.56 14.80
C GLY A 24 -5.26 -1.90 14.80
N SER A 25 -5.77 -2.83 14.00
CA SER A 25 -5.29 -4.21 13.96
C SER A 25 -4.76 -4.64 12.61
N LEU A 26 -4.12 -5.80 12.58
CA LEU A 26 -3.98 -6.56 11.34
C LEU A 26 -5.36 -6.89 10.76
N THR A 27 -5.50 -6.82 9.43
CA THR A 27 -6.75 -7.10 8.70
C THR A 27 -6.98 -8.59 8.45
N GLU A 28 -6.05 -9.43 8.91
CA GLU A 28 -6.06 -10.87 8.76
C GLU A 28 -5.73 -11.53 10.10
N PRO A 29 -6.19 -12.76 10.36
CA PRO A 29 -5.86 -13.47 11.59
C PRO A 29 -4.34 -13.55 11.83
N PRO A 30 -3.87 -13.30 13.07
CA PRO A 30 -4.61 -13.26 14.33
C PRO A 30 -5.21 -11.89 14.74
N CYS A 31 -5.25 -10.90 13.84
CA CYS A 31 -5.88 -9.59 14.09
C CYS A 31 -5.31 -8.82 15.30
N GLU A 32 -3.99 -8.87 15.52
CA GLU A 32 -3.36 -8.15 16.63
C GLU A 32 -3.57 -6.63 16.53
N GLU A 33 -4.04 -6.02 17.63
CA GLU A 33 -4.30 -4.58 17.78
C GLU A 33 -3.02 -3.79 18.10
N THR A 34 -2.01 -3.92 17.25
CA THR A 34 -0.68 -3.30 17.42
C THR A 34 -0.29 -2.39 16.24
N VAL A 35 -1.22 -2.14 15.32
CA VAL A 35 -0.96 -1.44 14.05
C VAL A 35 -1.39 0.02 14.15
N THR A 36 -0.47 0.96 13.93
CA THR A 36 -0.84 2.36 13.62
C THR A 36 -0.96 2.51 12.11
N TRP A 37 -2.19 2.66 11.63
CA TRP A 37 -2.50 2.77 10.20
C TRP A 37 -2.22 4.18 9.67
N ILE A 38 -1.60 4.27 8.49
CA ILE A 38 -1.40 5.53 7.75
C ILE A 38 -2.16 5.43 6.43
N VAL A 39 -3.30 6.13 6.35
CA VAL A 39 -4.17 6.13 5.16
C VAL A 39 -3.97 7.43 4.39
N LEU A 40 -3.40 7.34 3.18
CA LEU A 40 -3.15 8.50 2.34
C LEU A 40 -4.47 9.12 1.85
N ASN A 41 -4.55 10.44 1.88
CA ASN A 41 -5.75 11.19 1.48
C ASN A 41 -6.08 11.06 -0.01
N LYS A 42 -5.08 10.82 -0.86
CA LYS A 42 -5.25 10.69 -2.31
C LYS A 42 -4.93 9.26 -2.77
N PRO A 43 -5.77 8.69 -3.66
CA PRO A 43 -5.48 7.39 -4.25
C PRO A 43 -4.33 7.48 -5.25
N GLY A 44 -3.62 6.37 -5.42
CA GLY A 44 -2.74 6.15 -6.57
C GLY A 44 -3.57 5.75 -7.79
N TYR A 45 -3.15 6.20 -8.97
CA TYR A 45 -3.83 5.87 -10.24
C TYR A 45 -3.16 4.68 -10.91
N ILE A 46 -3.97 3.73 -11.35
CA ILE A 46 -3.54 2.54 -12.09
C ILE A 46 -4.51 2.29 -13.25
N THR A 47 -3.99 1.86 -14.39
CA THR A 47 -4.83 1.53 -15.55
C THR A 47 -5.46 0.15 -15.41
N ALA A 48 -6.63 -0.07 -16.03
CA ALA A 48 -7.29 -1.38 -16.00
C ALA A 48 -6.40 -2.51 -16.54
N HIS A 49 -5.58 -2.23 -17.56
CA HIS A 49 -4.63 -3.19 -18.12
C HIS A 49 -3.53 -3.59 -17.13
N GLN A 50 -3.09 -2.67 -16.26
CA GLN A 50 -2.11 -3.00 -15.23
C GLN A 50 -2.72 -3.86 -14.11
N VAL A 51 -3.99 -3.66 -13.79
CA VAL A 51 -4.72 -4.51 -12.83
C VAL A 51 -4.97 -5.90 -13.41
N SER A 52 -5.32 -6.01 -14.70
CA SER A 52 -5.55 -7.32 -15.32
C SER A 52 -4.27 -8.14 -15.52
N ASN A 53 -3.11 -7.48 -15.59
CA ASN A 53 -1.81 -8.11 -15.87
C ASN A 53 -0.93 -8.26 -14.64
N THR A 54 -1.50 -8.17 -13.44
CA THR A 54 -0.83 -8.70 -12.26
C THR A 54 -0.75 -10.22 -12.40
N PRO A 55 0.46 -10.82 -12.45
CA PRO A 55 0.61 -12.27 -12.57
C PRO A 55 0.04 -13.02 -11.35
#